data_AF-A0A1J4JGN3-F1
#
_entry.id   AF-A0A1J4JGN3-F1
#
_cell.length_a   1.000
_cell.length_b   1.000
_cell.length_c   1.000
_cell.angle_alpha   90.00
_cell.angle_beta   90.00
_cell.angle_gamma   90.00
#
_symmetry.space_group_name_H-M   'P 1'
#
loop_
_entity.id
_entity.type
_entity.pdbx_description
1 polymer ?
#
loop_
_entity_poly.entity_id
_entity_poly.type
_entity_poly.pdbx_seq_one_letter_code
_entity_poly.pdbx_strand_id
1 'polypeptide(L)'
;MEDVLQKLEDPSLFEEVISSPYTIRMFRFQNAQVLNYLANHSHDLLKNALSNTKTVAGNNSFQVIIQGDPSILGAVLNDELFLNAALEIVNDKESEPFVLGRLSTITLVALQTIPEKATQSCVFIYRLLPHCANPSVFHLFESIVTDDPRFAYTHKWLIEFGFIDYLFRTLETIDFGYISEEENPYFDPVFDEVFSLYQIISRCAQNQTLFPSLIRQDIIDILSMTFRFPPVFVENARWRAIRAMTIKETAPMMIAIIPSAIHVLAREFKKLPAYVISALEMINQMCVFTPVAFDFVIHSCTLQNLLNLVSTFPNSTILLNSFRRFVAVGLSNPEFSIGMVTLLLPFVIEFASTRENRVLAPFCFSIFDLFVEAAATNPKLRDAIREENNAKEFIMNQHKNYIKIIESEYGNEKSSVVGLFRSFLS
;
A
#
# COMPACT_ATOMS: atom_id res chain seq x y z
N MET A 1 15.93 -33.43 31.61
CA MET A 1 15.89 -33.98 30.24
C MET A 1 15.33 -35.39 30.26
N GLU A 2 15.88 -36.31 31.04
CA GLU A 2 15.31 -37.67 31.23
C GLU A 2 13.85 -37.66 31.71
N ASP A 3 13.51 -36.82 32.68
CA ASP A 3 12.13 -36.67 33.18
C ASP A 3 11.11 -36.28 32.09
N VAL A 4 11.52 -35.46 31.12
CA VAL A 4 10.62 -35.05 30.02
C VAL A 4 10.42 -36.19 29.04
N LEU A 5 11.48 -36.92 28.71
CA LEU A 5 11.39 -38.05 27.78
C LEU A 5 10.50 -39.17 28.32
N GLN A 6 10.55 -39.43 29.63
CA GLN A 6 9.62 -40.38 30.27
C GLN A 6 8.16 -39.91 30.18
N LYS A 7 7.91 -38.60 30.37
CA LYS A 7 6.56 -38.03 30.25
C LYS A 7 5.99 -38.08 28.84
N LEU A 8 6.83 -38.16 27.79
CA LEU A 8 6.35 -38.35 26.41
C LEU A 8 5.74 -39.74 26.18
N GLU A 9 5.97 -40.71 27.07
CA GLU A 9 5.39 -42.04 26.95
C GLU A 9 3.93 -42.09 27.44
N ASP A 10 3.48 -41.09 28.21
CA ASP A 10 2.12 -40.99 28.72
C ASP A 10 1.30 -39.93 27.93
N PRO A 11 0.30 -40.35 27.13
CA PRO A 11 -0.54 -39.42 26.37
C PRO A 11 -1.45 -38.54 27.25
N SER A 12 -1.69 -38.91 28.51
CA SER A 12 -2.56 -38.14 29.40
C SER A 12 -1.90 -36.88 29.96
N LEU A 13 -0.57 -36.75 29.84
CA LEU A 13 0.22 -35.68 30.43
C LEU A 13 0.47 -34.50 29.48
N PHE A 14 -0.35 -34.32 28.44
CA PHE A 14 -0.12 -33.32 27.41
C PHE A 14 0.12 -31.89 27.96
N GLU A 15 -0.74 -31.42 28.87
CA GLU A 15 -0.61 -30.07 29.45
C GLU A 15 0.69 -29.87 30.23
N GLU A 16 1.13 -30.90 30.96
CA GLU A 16 2.39 -30.86 31.71
C GLU A 16 3.59 -30.86 30.75
N VAL A 17 3.54 -31.72 29.73
CA VAL A 17 4.57 -31.83 28.69
C VAL A 17 4.72 -30.53 27.92
N ILE A 18 3.63 -29.93 27.42
CA ILE A 18 3.68 -28.71 26.60
C ILE A 18 4.02 -27.48 27.44
N SER A 19 3.69 -27.47 28.73
CA SER A 19 4.05 -26.38 29.65
C SER A 19 5.53 -26.40 30.05
N SER A 20 6.23 -27.52 29.85
CA SER A 20 7.65 -27.66 30.19
C SER A 20 8.55 -26.85 29.23
N PRO A 21 9.39 -25.92 29.75
CA PRO A 21 10.34 -25.17 28.92
C PRO A 21 11.35 -26.06 28.17
N TYR A 22 11.65 -27.24 28.74
CA TYR A 22 12.55 -28.20 28.12
C TYR A 22 11.94 -28.84 26.87
N THR A 23 10.64 -29.14 26.87
CA THR A 23 9.93 -29.66 25.69
C THR A 23 10.02 -28.66 24.54
N ILE A 24 9.72 -27.38 24.79
CA ILE A 24 9.79 -26.32 23.79
C ILE A 24 11.23 -26.14 23.27
N ARG A 25 12.22 -26.20 24.16
CA ARG A 25 13.62 -26.16 23.75
C ARG A 25 13.99 -27.36 22.86
N MET A 26 13.56 -28.57 23.21
CA MET A 26 13.83 -29.78 22.41
C MET A 26 13.11 -29.78 21.07
N PHE A 27 11.88 -29.26 21.02
CA PHE A 27 11.13 -29.04 19.78
C PHE A 27 11.87 -28.08 18.83
N ARG A 28 12.41 -26.96 19.36
CA ARG A 28 13.25 -26.03 18.56
C ARG A 28 14.52 -26.67 18.01
N PHE A 29 15.06 -27.69 18.71
CA PHE A 29 16.19 -28.50 18.22
C PHE A 29 15.76 -29.67 17.34
N GLN A 30 14.50 -29.71 16.88
CA GLN A 30 13.98 -30.73 15.98
C GLN A 30 14.14 -32.16 16.53
N ASN A 31 13.96 -32.33 17.85
CA ASN A 31 14.02 -33.65 18.47
C ASN A 31 12.85 -34.54 17.98
N ALA A 32 13.18 -35.67 17.35
CA ALA A 32 12.20 -36.55 16.71
C ALA A 32 11.14 -37.12 17.66
N GLN A 33 11.48 -37.44 18.91
CA GLN A 33 10.51 -37.99 19.87
C GLN A 33 9.49 -36.92 20.27
N VAL A 34 9.96 -35.70 20.53
CA VAL A 34 9.09 -34.56 20.83
C VAL A 34 8.21 -34.21 19.64
N LEU A 35 8.76 -34.18 18.42
CA LEU A 35 7.98 -33.94 17.20
C LEU A 35 6.87 -34.97 17.01
N ASN A 36 7.21 -36.26 17.11
CA ASN A 36 6.24 -37.34 16.96
C ASN A 36 5.16 -37.28 18.05
N TYR A 37 5.55 -37.01 19.31
CA TYR A 37 4.59 -36.84 20.40
C TYR A 37 3.62 -35.69 20.12
N LEU A 38 4.15 -34.53 19.72
CA LEU A 38 3.34 -33.34 19.44
C LEU A 38 2.44 -33.53 18.22
N ALA A 39 2.91 -34.19 17.16
CA ALA A 39 2.09 -34.53 16.00
C ALA A 39 0.92 -35.47 16.38
N ASN A 40 1.17 -36.45 17.25
CA ASN A 40 0.14 -37.36 17.76
C ASN A 40 -0.88 -36.67 18.69
N HIS A 41 -0.53 -35.52 19.28
CA HIS A 41 -1.40 -34.69 20.12
C HIS A 41 -1.82 -33.39 19.40
N SER A 42 -1.92 -33.43 18.07
CA SER A 42 -2.30 -32.27 17.24
C SER A 42 -3.65 -31.66 17.61
N HIS A 43 -4.61 -32.49 18.04
CA HIS A 43 -5.92 -32.02 18.49
C HIS A 43 -5.82 -31.21 19.80
N ASP A 44 -5.05 -31.69 20.78
CA ASP A 44 -4.85 -30.97 22.05
C ASP A 44 -4.02 -29.70 21.84
N LEU A 45 -3.05 -29.73 20.92
CA LEU A 45 -2.34 -28.54 20.47
C LEU A 45 -3.31 -27.49 19.93
N LEU A 46 -4.16 -27.87 18.97
CA LEU A 46 -5.09 -26.95 18.33
C LEU A 46 -6.09 -26.38 19.35
N LYS A 47 -6.70 -27.24 20.17
CA LYS A 47 -7.67 -26.86 21.20
C LYS A 47 -7.06 -25.88 22.21
N ASN A 48 -5.86 -26.16 22.71
CA ASN A 48 -5.19 -25.25 23.65
C ASN A 48 -4.76 -23.95 22.99
N ALA A 49 -4.26 -24.01 21.75
CA ALA A 49 -3.85 -22.82 20.99
C ALA A 49 -5.03 -21.88 20.72
N LEU A 50 -6.21 -22.41 20.42
CA LEU A 50 -7.41 -21.63 20.12
C LEU A 50 -8.34 -21.43 21.32
N SER A 51 -7.94 -21.84 22.53
CA SER A 51 -8.73 -21.60 23.73
C SER A 51 -8.74 -20.11 24.11
N ASN A 52 -9.85 -19.65 24.69
CA ASN A 52 -9.96 -18.30 25.30
C ASN A 52 -9.10 -18.13 26.56
N THR A 53 -8.37 -19.17 26.99
CA THR A 53 -7.55 -19.12 28.20
C THR A 53 -6.11 -18.67 27.90
N LYS A 54 -5.61 -17.70 28.67
CA LYS A 54 -4.22 -17.20 28.57
C LYS A 54 -3.26 -18.09 29.37
N THR A 55 -3.26 -19.39 29.11
CA THR A 55 -2.41 -20.37 29.80
C THR A 55 -1.03 -20.49 29.15
N VAL A 56 -0.04 -20.97 29.91
CA VAL A 56 1.28 -21.32 29.38
C VAL A 56 1.16 -22.39 28.31
N ALA A 57 0.33 -23.41 28.57
CA ALA A 57 0.01 -24.46 27.61
C ALA A 57 -0.55 -23.89 26.30
N GLY A 58 -1.56 -23.01 26.35
CA GLY A 58 -2.13 -22.40 25.15
C GLY A 58 -1.14 -21.57 24.34
N ASN A 59 -0.29 -20.77 25.02
CA ASN A 59 0.78 -20.02 24.35
C ASN A 59 1.80 -20.95 23.70
N ASN A 60 2.25 -21.98 24.41
CA ASN A 60 3.23 -22.93 23.91
C ASN A 60 2.68 -23.77 22.76
N SER A 61 1.43 -24.22 22.85
CA SER A 61 0.74 -24.92 21.76
C SER A 61 0.67 -24.06 20.50
N PHE A 62 0.28 -22.79 20.64
CA PHE A 62 0.27 -21.85 19.52
C PHE A 62 1.68 -21.68 18.93
N GLN A 63 2.71 -21.48 19.76
CA GLN A 63 4.10 -21.35 19.31
C GLN A 63 4.61 -22.59 18.56
N VAL A 64 4.23 -23.79 19.02
CA VAL A 64 4.57 -25.05 18.35
C VAL A 64 3.96 -25.12 16.95
N ILE A 65 2.68 -24.79 16.82
CA ILE A 65 1.97 -24.83 15.53
C ILE A 65 2.57 -23.82 14.54
N ILE A 66 2.79 -22.57 14.97
CA ILE A 66 3.28 -21.51 14.07
C ILE A 66 4.76 -21.63 13.70
N GLN A 67 5.54 -22.50 14.36
CA GLN A 67 6.89 -22.85 13.90
C GLN A 67 6.83 -23.52 12.52
N GLY A 68 5.67 -24.05 12.13
CA GLY A 68 5.41 -24.49 10.76
C GLY A 68 6.06 -25.82 10.43
N ASP A 69 6.16 -26.73 11.40
CA ASP A 69 6.61 -28.09 11.12
C ASP A 69 5.56 -28.84 10.26
N PRO A 70 5.91 -29.37 9.07
CA PRO A 70 4.95 -30.01 8.18
C PRO A 70 4.24 -31.22 8.77
N SER A 71 4.87 -31.97 9.69
CA SER A 71 4.26 -33.14 10.31
C SER A 71 3.16 -32.74 11.30
N ILE A 72 3.43 -31.71 12.10
CA ILE A 72 2.47 -31.17 13.07
C ILE A 72 1.34 -30.45 12.34
N LEU A 73 1.64 -29.55 11.39
CA LEU A 73 0.61 -28.86 10.61
C LEU A 73 -0.23 -29.86 9.82
N GLY A 74 0.42 -30.86 9.22
CA GLY A 74 -0.27 -31.93 8.50
C GLY A 74 -1.26 -32.66 9.41
N ALA A 75 -0.89 -32.94 10.65
CA ALA A 75 -1.78 -33.57 11.63
C ALA A 75 -2.88 -32.62 12.15
N VAL A 76 -2.58 -31.34 12.38
CA VAL A 76 -3.56 -30.32 12.81
C VAL A 76 -4.65 -30.10 11.76
N LEU A 77 -4.28 -30.14 10.47
CA LEU A 77 -5.21 -29.94 9.36
C LEU A 77 -5.89 -31.24 8.91
N ASN A 78 -5.45 -32.40 9.43
CA ASN A 78 -6.13 -33.66 9.21
C ASN A 78 -7.39 -33.72 10.05
N ASP A 79 -8.42 -34.36 9.49
CA ASP A 79 -9.76 -34.45 10.05
C ASP A 79 -10.41 -33.05 10.19
N GLU A 80 -11.73 -32.93 10.00
CA GLU A 80 -12.43 -31.63 9.90
C GLU A 80 -12.32 -30.73 11.16
N LEU A 81 -11.54 -31.13 12.16
CA LEU A 81 -11.25 -30.45 13.42
C LEU A 81 -10.81 -29.00 13.23
N PHE A 82 -9.82 -28.73 12.37
CA PHE A 82 -9.37 -27.36 12.14
C PHE A 82 -10.47 -26.48 11.55
N LEU A 83 -11.20 -27.01 10.55
CA LEU A 83 -12.30 -26.31 9.92
C LEU A 83 -13.43 -26.04 10.93
N ASN A 84 -13.81 -27.04 11.73
CA ASN A 84 -14.87 -26.91 12.73
C ASN A 84 -14.50 -25.88 13.82
N ALA A 85 -13.30 -25.97 14.39
CA ALA A 85 -12.81 -25.00 15.36
C ALA A 85 -12.76 -23.57 14.77
N ALA A 86 -12.32 -23.44 13.52
CA ALA A 86 -12.30 -22.16 12.84
C ALA A 86 -13.71 -21.58 12.63
N LEU A 87 -14.67 -22.41 12.20
CA LEU A 87 -16.05 -21.98 11.99
C LEU A 87 -16.72 -21.59 13.32
N GLU A 88 -16.45 -22.29 14.41
CA GLU A 88 -16.93 -21.90 15.75
C GLU A 88 -16.44 -20.50 16.12
N ILE A 89 -15.13 -20.25 15.99
CA ILE A 89 -14.51 -18.96 16.34
C ILE A 89 -15.03 -17.82 15.45
N VAL A 90 -15.05 -18.02 14.13
CA VAL A 90 -15.34 -16.93 13.19
C VAL A 90 -16.82 -16.54 13.18
N ASN A 91 -17.71 -17.46 13.54
CA ASN A 91 -19.14 -17.19 13.65
C ASN A 91 -19.54 -16.67 15.04
N ASP A 92 -18.69 -16.83 16.05
CA ASP A 92 -18.93 -16.30 17.38
C ASP A 92 -18.57 -14.81 17.43
N LYS A 93 -19.58 -13.98 17.70
CA LYS A 93 -19.44 -12.52 17.82
C LYS A 93 -18.72 -12.11 19.11
N GLU A 94 -18.69 -12.98 20.11
CA GLU A 94 -18.02 -12.76 21.39
C GLU A 94 -16.59 -13.33 21.40
N SER A 95 -16.11 -13.83 20.25
CA SER A 95 -14.74 -14.31 20.10
C SER A 95 -13.73 -13.22 20.46
N GLU A 96 -12.86 -13.55 21.40
CA GLU A 96 -11.78 -12.67 21.82
C GLU A 96 -10.85 -12.34 20.63
N PRO A 97 -10.47 -11.06 20.41
CA PRO A 97 -9.66 -10.67 19.24
C PRO A 97 -8.34 -11.43 19.10
N PHE A 98 -7.72 -11.83 20.22
CA PHE A 98 -6.45 -12.58 20.15
C PHE A 98 -6.65 -14.02 19.65
N VAL A 99 -7.82 -14.63 19.85
CA VAL A 99 -8.12 -15.98 19.35
C VAL A 99 -8.31 -15.97 17.84
N LEU A 100 -9.06 -14.98 17.33
CA LEU A 100 -9.11 -14.69 15.89
C LEU A 100 -7.70 -14.49 15.32
N GLY A 101 -6.85 -13.72 16.03
CA GLY A 101 -5.49 -13.50 15.57
C GLY A 101 -4.61 -14.75 15.56
N ARG A 102 -4.78 -15.66 16.53
CA ARG A 102 -4.11 -16.97 16.53
C ARG A 102 -4.59 -17.84 15.37
N LEU A 103 -5.90 -17.90 15.16
CA LEU A 103 -6.49 -18.62 14.03
C LEU A 103 -5.90 -18.14 12.70
N SER A 104 -5.93 -16.82 12.44
CA SER A 104 -5.36 -16.24 11.22
C SER A 104 -3.88 -16.53 11.03
N THR A 105 -3.11 -16.51 12.12
CA THR A 105 -1.67 -16.81 12.07
C THR A 105 -1.42 -18.29 11.74
N ILE A 106 -2.18 -19.21 12.35
CA ILE A 106 -2.10 -20.64 12.03
C ILE A 106 -2.48 -20.87 10.56
N THR A 107 -3.57 -20.25 10.08
CA THR A 107 -3.99 -20.31 8.67
C THR A 107 -2.91 -19.81 7.73
N LEU A 108 -2.26 -18.68 8.04
CA LEU A 108 -1.17 -18.13 7.23
C LEU A 108 -0.01 -19.11 7.11
N VAL A 109 0.46 -19.64 8.26
CA VAL A 109 1.58 -20.58 8.31
C VAL A 109 1.23 -21.88 7.58
N ALA A 110 0.00 -22.38 7.72
CA ALA A 110 -0.48 -23.55 7.01
C ALA A 110 -0.46 -23.36 5.48
N LEU A 111 -0.99 -22.24 4.99
CA LEU A 111 -1.00 -21.90 3.56
C LEU A 111 0.41 -21.71 2.99
N GLN A 112 1.34 -21.20 3.80
CA GLN A 112 2.72 -21.01 3.39
C GLN A 112 3.53 -22.33 3.34
N THR A 113 3.31 -23.24 4.30
CA THR A 113 4.16 -24.42 4.49
C THR A 113 3.61 -25.67 3.79
N ILE A 114 2.31 -25.92 3.86
CA ILE A 114 1.66 -27.11 3.29
C ILE A 114 0.39 -26.74 2.49
N PRO A 115 0.51 -25.89 1.46
CA PRO A 115 -0.63 -25.27 0.77
C PRO A 115 -1.67 -26.27 0.27
N GLU A 116 -1.25 -27.42 -0.28
CA GLU A 116 -2.14 -28.44 -0.83
C GLU A 116 -3.14 -29.00 0.18
N LYS A 117 -2.68 -29.21 1.42
CA LYS A 117 -3.56 -29.63 2.53
C LYS A 117 -4.33 -28.45 3.09
N ALA A 118 -3.65 -27.31 3.26
CA ALA A 118 -4.25 -26.13 3.86
C ALA A 118 -5.46 -25.62 3.08
N THR A 119 -5.43 -25.63 1.75
CA THR A 119 -6.54 -25.15 0.93
C THR A 119 -7.79 -26.04 1.01
N GLN A 120 -7.65 -27.30 1.45
CA GLN A 120 -8.78 -28.21 1.71
C GLN A 120 -9.44 -27.91 3.06
N SER A 121 -8.65 -27.58 4.08
CA SER A 121 -9.14 -27.35 5.45
C SER A 121 -9.46 -25.87 5.75
N CYS A 122 -8.92 -24.93 4.96
CA CYS A 122 -9.07 -23.48 5.17
C CYS A 122 -10.20 -22.85 4.35
N VAL A 123 -11.20 -23.61 3.90
CA VAL A 123 -12.33 -23.09 3.11
C VAL A 123 -13.15 -22.01 3.83
N PHE A 124 -13.02 -21.89 5.15
CA PHE A 124 -13.63 -20.82 5.94
C PHE A 124 -13.00 -19.43 5.71
N ILE A 125 -11.90 -19.32 4.95
CA ILE A 125 -11.11 -18.09 4.82
C ILE A 125 -11.94 -16.85 4.49
N TYR A 126 -12.96 -16.96 3.64
CA TYR A 126 -13.82 -15.81 3.28
C TYR A 126 -14.59 -15.26 4.49
N ARG A 127 -14.89 -16.08 5.50
CA ARG A 127 -15.57 -15.63 6.72
C ARG A 127 -14.64 -14.80 7.61
N LEU A 128 -13.33 -14.80 7.38
CA LEU A 128 -12.40 -13.91 8.06
C LEU A 128 -12.42 -12.49 7.47
N LEU A 129 -12.93 -12.27 6.25
CA LEU A 129 -12.91 -10.93 5.63
C LEU A 129 -13.63 -9.86 6.46
N PRO A 130 -14.83 -10.10 7.03
CA PRO A 130 -15.50 -9.14 7.92
C PRO A 130 -14.71 -8.83 9.21
N HIS A 131 -13.69 -9.62 9.53
CA HIS A 131 -12.84 -9.45 10.71
C HIS A 131 -11.52 -8.76 10.39
N CYS A 132 -11.38 -8.13 9.22
CA CYS A 132 -10.13 -7.47 8.80
C CYS A 132 -9.73 -6.23 9.63
N ALA A 133 -10.59 -5.73 10.51
CA ALA A 133 -10.17 -4.76 11.53
C ALA A 133 -9.17 -5.39 12.54
N ASN A 134 -9.18 -6.72 12.70
CA ASN A 134 -8.19 -7.42 13.49
C ASN A 134 -6.82 -7.44 12.78
N PRO A 135 -5.73 -6.95 13.41
CA PRO A 135 -4.42 -6.84 12.76
C PRO A 135 -3.85 -8.15 12.22
N SER A 136 -4.09 -9.27 12.91
CA SER A 136 -3.61 -10.59 12.48
C SER A 136 -4.41 -11.14 11.30
N VAL A 137 -5.72 -10.86 11.26
CA VAL A 137 -6.59 -11.21 10.12
C VAL A 137 -6.17 -10.40 8.89
N PHE A 138 -5.99 -9.09 9.06
CA PHE A 138 -5.47 -8.23 7.99
C PHE A 138 -4.10 -8.71 7.50
N HIS A 139 -3.17 -9.01 8.40
CA HIS A 139 -1.84 -9.51 8.05
C HIS A 139 -1.90 -10.83 7.26
N LEU A 140 -2.80 -11.75 7.62
CA LEU A 140 -3.05 -12.96 6.83
C LEU A 140 -3.39 -12.60 5.39
N PHE A 141 -4.41 -11.76 5.17
CA PHE A 141 -4.83 -11.40 3.82
C PHE A 141 -3.77 -10.59 3.08
N GLU A 142 -3.14 -9.61 3.73
CA GLU A 142 -2.06 -8.83 3.12
C GLU A 142 -0.93 -9.74 2.64
N SER A 143 -0.58 -10.76 3.42
CA SER A 143 0.51 -11.70 3.10
C SER A 143 0.17 -12.62 1.93
N ILE A 144 -0.99 -13.29 1.97
CA ILE A 144 -1.34 -14.32 0.98
C ILE A 144 -1.72 -13.76 -0.40
N VAL A 145 -1.87 -12.44 -0.52
CA VAL A 145 -2.11 -11.78 -1.82
C VAL A 145 -0.86 -11.08 -2.36
N THR A 146 0.27 -11.15 -1.67
CA THR A 146 1.56 -10.65 -2.20
C THR A 146 2.06 -11.53 -3.36
N ASP A 147 2.93 -11.01 -4.22
CA ASP A 147 3.52 -11.78 -5.34
C ASP A 147 4.63 -12.76 -4.88
N ASP A 148 4.55 -13.25 -3.63
CA ASP A 148 5.52 -14.19 -3.08
C ASP A 148 5.31 -15.60 -3.67
N PRO A 149 6.34 -16.24 -4.24
CA PRO A 149 6.24 -17.57 -4.83
C PRO A 149 5.72 -18.65 -3.87
N ARG A 150 5.91 -18.50 -2.54
CA ARG A 150 5.41 -19.44 -1.53
C ARG A 150 3.88 -19.53 -1.53
N PHE A 151 3.20 -18.48 -1.95
CA PHE A 151 1.73 -18.45 -2.05
C PHE A 151 1.20 -18.74 -3.44
N ALA A 152 2.04 -19.16 -4.40
CA ALA A 152 1.59 -19.42 -5.78
C ALA A 152 0.45 -20.46 -5.87
N TYR A 153 0.48 -21.50 -5.03
CA TYR A 153 -0.61 -22.47 -4.93
C TYR A 153 -1.86 -21.84 -4.33
N THR A 154 -1.69 -21.07 -3.24
CA THR A 154 -2.76 -20.31 -2.59
C THR A 154 -3.44 -19.33 -3.55
N HIS A 155 -2.69 -18.62 -4.40
CA HIS A 155 -3.27 -17.70 -5.39
C HIS A 155 -4.19 -18.41 -6.37
N LYS A 156 -3.78 -19.57 -6.90
CA LYS A 156 -4.62 -20.37 -7.80
C LYS A 156 -5.91 -20.80 -7.12
N TRP A 157 -5.79 -21.31 -5.89
CA TRP A 157 -6.94 -21.67 -5.09
C TRP A 157 -7.86 -20.48 -4.79
N LEU A 158 -7.33 -19.31 -4.43
CA LEU A 158 -8.12 -18.09 -4.18
C LEU A 158 -8.91 -17.65 -5.43
N ILE A 159 -8.33 -17.79 -6.63
CA ILE A 159 -9.01 -17.51 -7.90
C ILE A 159 -10.15 -18.50 -8.12
N GLU A 160 -9.87 -19.80 -8.02
CA GLU A 160 -10.87 -20.86 -8.20
C GLU A 160 -12.01 -20.76 -7.17
N PHE A 161 -11.68 -20.33 -5.95
CA PHE A 161 -12.62 -20.12 -4.87
C PHE A 161 -13.50 -18.87 -5.03
N GLY A 162 -13.15 -17.96 -5.95
CA GLY A 162 -13.86 -16.69 -6.13
C GLY A 162 -13.58 -15.68 -5.00
N PHE A 163 -12.37 -15.69 -4.44
CA PHE A 163 -11.99 -14.81 -3.32
C PHE A 163 -12.29 -13.32 -3.58
N ILE A 164 -12.04 -12.83 -4.79
CA ILE A 164 -12.28 -11.43 -5.16
C ILE A 164 -13.77 -11.08 -5.07
N ASP A 165 -14.68 -12.00 -5.40
CA ASP A 165 -16.12 -11.77 -5.26
C ASP A 165 -16.53 -11.61 -3.78
N TYR A 166 -15.93 -12.41 -2.88
CA TYR A 166 -16.17 -12.25 -1.44
C TYR A 166 -15.61 -10.95 -0.89
N LEU A 167 -14.44 -10.52 -1.37
CA LEU A 167 -13.85 -9.24 -0.99
C LEU A 167 -14.77 -8.07 -1.37
N PHE A 168 -15.35 -8.11 -2.57
CA PHE A 168 -16.26 -7.07 -3.05
C PHE A 168 -17.57 -7.08 -2.29
N ARG A 169 -18.19 -8.24 -2.09
CA ARG A 169 -19.40 -8.37 -1.26
C ARG A 169 -19.20 -7.83 0.15
N THR A 170 -18.01 -8.04 0.74
CA THR A 170 -17.70 -7.49 2.06
C THR A 170 -17.70 -5.95 2.02
N LEU A 171 -17.06 -5.34 1.02
CA LEU A 171 -17.11 -3.88 0.84
C LEU A 171 -18.52 -3.35 0.55
N GLU A 172 -19.33 -4.08 -0.22
CA GLU A 172 -20.73 -3.71 -0.52
C GLU A 172 -21.63 -3.71 0.72
N THR A 173 -21.26 -4.46 1.77
CA THR A 173 -22.02 -4.45 3.04
C THR A 173 -21.73 -3.23 3.92
N ILE A 174 -20.71 -2.44 3.59
CA ILE A 174 -20.34 -1.24 4.35
C ILE A 174 -21.31 -0.11 4.03
N ASP A 175 -21.86 0.51 5.09
CA ASP A 175 -22.65 1.73 4.96
C ASP A 175 -21.72 2.96 4.81
N PHE A 176 -21.54 3.47 3.59
CA PHE A 176 -20.77 4.70 3.35
C PHE A 176 -21.48 5.98 3.85
N GLY A 177 -22.73 5.88 4.30
CA GLY A 177 -23.43 6.91 5.06
C GLY A 177 -23.05 6.96 6.54
N TYR A 178 -22.28 5.96 7.03
CA TYR A 178 -21.86 5.83 8.42
C TYR A 178 -21.12 7.07 8.94
N ILE A 179 -21.41 7.40 10.20
CA ILE A 179 -20.75 8.46 10.97
C ILE A 179 -20.24 7.80 12.25
N SER A 180 -18.94 7.91 12.49
CA SER A 180 -18.29 7.38 13.68
C SER A 180 -18.88 7.96 14.96
N GLU A 181 -19.11 7.10 15.94
CA GLU A 181 -19.47 7.48 17.31
C GLU A 181 -18.22 7.72 18.19
N GLU A 182 -17.05 7.29 17.72
CA GLU A 182 -15.77 7.45 18.43
C GLU A 182 -15.27 8.91 18.36
N GLU A 183 -14.78 9.44 19.48
CA GLU A 183 -14.12 10.75 19.49
C GLU A 183 -12.86 10.73 18.61
N ASN A 184 -12.19 9.58 18.56
CA ASN A 184 -11.02 9.35 17.73
C ASN A 184 -11.33 8.30 16.64
N PRO A 185 -11.46 8.72 15.37
CA PRO A 185 -11.75 7.82 14.24
C PRO A 185 -10.72 6.70 14.01
N TYR A 186 -9.55 6.76 14.65
CA TYR A 186 -8.53 5.70 14.60
C TYR A 186 -8.85 4.46 15.45
N PHE A 187 -9.88 4.53 16.30
CA PHE A 187 -10.34 3.37 17.09
C PHE A 187 -11.68 2.83 16.57
N ASP A 188 -12.15 3.36 15.44
CA ASP A 188 -13.42 2.96 14.86
C ASP A 188 -13.25 1.67 14.03
N PRO A 189 -13.91 0.56 14.41
CA PRO A 189 -13.74 -0.72 13.75
C PRO A 189 -14.23 -0.72 12.29
N VAL A 190 -15.21 0.12 11.94
CA VAL A 190 -15.72 0.23 10.57
C VAL A 190 -14.67 0.87 9.67
N PHE A 191 -14.04 1.94 10.15
CA PHE A 191 -12.95 2.58 9.39
C PHE A 191 -11.71 1.69 9.28
N ASP A 192 -11.37 0.93 10.32
CA ASP A 192 -10.27 -0.03 10.27
C ASP A 192 -10.55 -1.19 9.31
N GLU A 193 -11.78 -1.72 9.29
CA GLU A 193 -12.20 -2.74 8.33
C GLU A 193 -12.05 -2.24 6.88
N VAL A 194 -12.60 -1.06 6.57
CA VAL A 194 -12.55 -0.48 5.22
C VAL A 194 -11.12 -0.15 4.81
N PHE A 195 -10.30 0.38 5.73
CA PHE A 195 -8.89 0.59 5.51
C PHE A 195 -8.19 -0.71 5.10
N SER A 196 -8.40 -1.79 5.85
CA SER A 196 -7.82 -3.11 5.59
C SER A 196 -8.27 -3.66 4.23
N LEU A 197 -9.56 -3.57 3.91
CA LEU A 197 -10.11 -4.04 2.63
C LEU A 197 -9.51 -3.29 1.43
N TYR A 198 -9.38 -1.97 1.50
CA TYR A 198 -8.71 -1.20 0.45
C TYR A 198 -7.22 -1.58 0.29
N GLN A 199 -6.54 -1.86 1.40
CA GLN A 199 -5.15 -2.29 1.36
C GLN A 199 -5.01 -3.67 0.71
N ILE A 200 -5.91 -4.61 1.02
CA ILE A 200 -5.97 -5.92 0.35
C ILE A 200 -6.18 -5.73 -1.16
N ILE A 201 -7.14 -4.90 -1.58
CA ILE A 201 -7.35 -4.58 -3.01
C ILE A 201 -6.08 -4.03 -3.65
N SER A 202 -5.43 -3.06 -3.00
CA SER A 202 -4.20 -2.46 -3.52
C SER A 202 -3.08 -3.48 -3.68
N ARG A 203 -3.02 -4.53 -2.86
CA ARG A 203 -2.03 -5.60 -2.96
C ARG A 203 -2.39 -6.60 -4.05
N CYS A 204 -3.66 -7.00 -4.13
CA CYS A 204 -4.14 -7.83 -5.24
C CYS A 204 -3.88 -7.16 -6.60
N ALA A 205 -4.01 -5.84 -6.68
CA ALA A 205 -3.70 -5.07 -7.89
C ALA A 205 -2.23 -5.11 -8.32
N GLN A 206 -1.31 -5.41 -7.39
CA GLN A 206 0.13 -5.55 -7.64
C GLN A 206 0.54 -7.02 -7.92
N ASN A 207 -0.35 -7.98 -7.66
CA ASN A 207 -0.10 -9.40 -7.83
C ASN A 207 -0.49 -9.83 -9.24
N GLN A 208 0.46 -10.35 -10.02
CA GLN A 208 0.24 -10.67 -11.44
C GLN A 208 -0.78 -11.80 -11.64
N THR A 209 -0.91 -12.69 -10.65
CA THR A 209 -1.81 -13.85 -10.70
C THR A 209 -3.24 -13.43 -10.36
N LEU A 210 -3.42 -12.62 -9.31
CA LEU A 210 -4.75 -12.18 -8.84
C LEU A 210 -5.31 -10.99 -9.63
N PHE A 211 -4.45 -10.11 -10.14
CA PHE A 211 -4.84 -8.88 -10.83
C PHE A 211 -5.90 -9.06 -11.93
N PRO A 212 -5.83 -10.08 -12.83
CA PRO A 212 -6.84 -10.27 -13.87
C PRO A 212 -8.27 -10.40 -13.32
N SER A 213 -8.45 -10.94 -12.11
CA SER A 213 -9.76 -11.05 -11.47
C SER A 213 -10.31 -9.70 -10.97
N LEU A 214 -9.48 -8.66 -10.88
CA LEU A 214 -9.88 -7.31 -10.48
C LEU A 214 -10.29 -6.41 -11.67
N ILE A 215 -10.11 -6.83 -12.92
CA ILE A 215 -10.44 -6.01 -14.09
C ILE A 215 -11.96 -6.06 -14.36
N ARG A 216 -12.73 -5.33 -13.57
CA ARG A 216 -14.21 -5.31 -13.59
C ARG A 216 -14.75 -3.91 -13.30
N GLN A 217 -16.00 -3.64 -13.68
CA GLN A 217 -16.63 -2.33 -13.46
C GLN A 217 -17.08 -2.14 -11.99
N ASP A 218 -17.59 -3.20 -11.36
CA ASP A 218 -18.09 -3.17 -9.98
C ASP A 218 -17.04 -2.70 -8.96
N ILE A 219 -15.77 -3.11 -9.11
CA ILE A 219 -14.69 -2.59 -8.26
C ILE A 219 -14.49 -1.08 -8.43
N ILE A 220 -14.68 -0.54 -9.63
CA ILE A 220 -14.54 0.90 -9.87
C ILE A 220 -15.70 1.65 -9.22
N ASP A 221 -16.90 1.08 -9.26
CA ASP A 221 -18.06 1.64 -8.60
C ASP A 221 -17.86 1.66 -7.07
N ILE A 222 -17.35 0.57 -6.47
CA ILE A 222 -16.99 0.48 -5.05
C ILE A 222 -15.89 1.49 -4.68
N LEU A 223 -14.83 1.59 -5.49
CA LEU A 223 -13.74 2.55 -5.26
C LEU A 223 -14.21 4.01 -5.41
N SER A 224 -15.30 4.24 -6.13
CA SER A 224 -15.93 5.57 -6.27
C SER A 224 -16.74 5.98 -5.04
N MET A 225 -17.14 5.04 -4.17
CA MET A 225 -17.85 5.32 -2.92
C MET A 225 -16.94 6.04 -1.91
N THR A 226 -17.50 7.00 -1.17
CA THR A 226 -16.78 7.82 -0.19
C THR A 226 -17.66 8.06 1.02
N PHE A 227 -17.06 8.05 2.21
CA PHE A 227 -17.77 8.52 3.41
C PHE A 227 -18.02 10.02 3.32
N ARG A 228 -19.01 10.51 4.08
CA ARG A 228 -19.26 11.94 4.20
C ARG A 228 -18.11 12.69 4.88
N PHE A 229 -17.50 12.08 5.90
CA PHE A 229 -16.39 12.64 6.68
C PHE A 229 -15.29 11.58 6.91
N PRO A 230 -14.61 11.12 5.84
CA PRO A 230 -13.67 10.02 5.99
C PRO A 230 -12.42 10.49 6.76
N PRO A 231 -11.90 9.67 7.69
CA PRO A 231 -10.60 9.95 8.28
C PRO A 231 -9.50 9.81 7.22
N VAL A 232 -8.40 10.56 7.43
CA VAL A 232 -7.32 10.67 6.43
C VAL A 232 -6.69 9.31 6.08
N PHE A 233 -6.60 8.38 7.03
CA PHE A 233 -5.99 7.06 6.78
C PHE A 233 -6.84 6.19 5.84
N VAL A 234 -8.17 6.28 5.93
CA VAL A 234 -9.09 5.59 5.01
C VAL A 234 -8.98 6.17 3.61
N GLU A 235 -9.00 7.49 3.45
CA GLU A 235 -8.82 8.13 2.13
C GLU A 235 -7.44 7.82 1.53
N ASN A 236 -6.38 7.75 2.36
CA ASN A 236 -5.06 7.32 1.90
C ASN A 236 -5.08 5.89 1.34
N ALA A 237 -5.76 4.95 2.01
CA ALA A 237 -5.88 3.57 1.54
C ALA A 237 -6.73 3.47 0.26
N ARG A 238 -7.87 4.16 0.23
CA ARG A 238 -8.76 4.22 -0.92
C ARG A 238 -8.06 4.76 -2.17
N TRP A 239 -7.42 5.93 -2.08
CA TRP A 239 -6.72 6.52 -3.23
C TRP A 239 -5.48 5.72 -3.64
N ARG A 240 -4.85 5.01 -2.71
CA ARG A 240 -3.81 4.04 -3.06
C ARG A 240 -4.37 2.88 -3.88
N ALA A 241 -5.52 2.32 -3.49
CA ALA A 241 -6.20 1.27 -4.25
C ALA A 241 -6.65 1.77 -5.63
N ILE A 242 -7.26 2.96 -5.73
CA ILE A 242 -7.61 3.62 -7.01
C ILE A 242 -6.37 3.73 -7.90
N ARG A 243 -5.25 4.26 -7.37
CA ARG A 243 -4.01 4.40 -8.12
C ARG A 243 -3.44 3.06 -8.56
N ALA A 244 -3.45 2.04 -7.70
CA ALA A 244 -2.98 0.70 -8.04
C ALA A 244 -3.83 0.08 -9.17
N MET A 245 -5.13 0.37 -9.18
CA MET A 245 -6.06 -0.02 -10.23
C MET A 245 -6.03 0.89 -11.46
N THR A 246 -5.26 1.98 -11.47
CA THR A 246 -5.18 2.89 -12.63
C THR A 246 -4.09 2.41 -13.59
N ILE A 247 -4.49 1.51 -14.50
CA ILE A 247 -3.63 1.00 -15.57
C ILE A 247 -4.35 1.12 -16.92
N LYS A 248 -3.66 0.78 -18.01
CA LYS A 248 -4.19 0.96 -19.37
C LYS A 248 -5.48 0.15 -19.61
N GLU A 249 -5.54 -1.05 -19.07
CA GLU A 249 -6.64 -2.02 -19.20
C GLU A 249 -7.91 -1.55 -18.48
N THR A 250 -7.75 -0.88 -17.34
CA THR A 250 -8.86 -0.38 -16.51
C THR A 250 -9.19 1.08 -16.78
N ALA A 251 -8.34 1.81 -17.51
CA ALA A 251 -8.52 3.22 -17.83
C ALA A 251 -9.93 3.58 -18.34
N PRO A 252 -10.56 2.83 -19.27
CA PRO A 252 -11.90 3.15 -19.75
C PRO A 252 -12.96 3.21 -18.63
N MET A 253 -12.84 2.33 -17.64
CA MET A 253 -13.75 2.27 -16.47
C MET A 253 -13.43 3.40 -15.47
N MET A 254 -12.15 3.74 -15.32
CA MET A 254 -11.64 4.74 -14.38
C MET A 254 -11.94 6.20 -14.78
N ILE A 255 -12.43 6.47 -16.00
CA ILE A 255 -12.74 7.83 -16.48
C ILE A 255 -13.69 8.55 -15.50
N ALA A 256 -14.67 7.83 -14.94
CA ALA A 256 -15.66 8.39 -14.01
C ALA A 256 -15.05 8.92 -12.69
N ILE A 257 -13.84 8.48 -12.33
CA ILE A 257 -13.15 8.90 -11.09
C ILE A 257 -12.38 10.22 -11.29
N ILE A 258 -12.03 10.59 -12.53
CA ILE A 258 -11.21 11.79 -12.82
C ILE A 258 -11.80 13.07 -12.20
N PRO A 259 -13.12 13.38 -12.32
CA PRO A 259 -13.70 14.55 -11.66
C PRO A 259 -13.48 14.57 -10.14
N SER A 260 -13.55 13.41 -9.48
CA SER A 260 -13.29 13.28 -8.04
C SER A 260 -11.83 13.56 -7.72
N ALA A 261 -10.89 13.08 -8.54
CA ALA A 261 -9.46 13.36 -8.39
C ALA A 261 -9.18 14.87 -8.52
N ILE A 262 -9.79 15.54 -9.51
CA ILE A 262 -9.68 16.99 -9.69
C ILE A 262 -10.26 17.73 -8.48
N HIS A 263 -11.39 17.29 -7.96
CA HIS A 263 -11.99 17.87 -6.75
C HIS A 263 -11.06 17.72 -5.54
N VAL A 264 -10.38 16.59 -5.37
CA VAL A 264 -9.37 16.40 -4.32
C VAL A 264 -8.25 17.43 -4.42
N LEU A 265 -7.76 17.73 -5.63
CA LEU A 265 -6.71 18.74 -5.83
C LEU A 265 -7.18 20.17 -5.58
N ALA A 266 -8.48 20.45 -5.71
CA ALA A 266 -9.06 21.78 -5.50
C ALA A 266 -9.26 22.14 -4.01
N ARG A 267 -9.15 21.16 -3.10
CA ARG A 267 -9.39 21.37 -1.67
C ARG A 267 -8.22 22.08 -0.99
N GLU A 268 -8.55 22.84 0.04
CA GLU A 268 -7.56 23.46 0.92
C GLU A 268 -7.10 22.50 2.01
N PHE A 269 -5.81 22.49 2.30
CA PHE A 269 -5.20 21.58 3.28
C PHE A 269 -4.27 22.33 4.23
N LYS A 270 -4.37 22.02 5.52
CA LYS A 270 -3.38 22.47 6.53
C LYS A 270 -2.11 21.61 6.54
N LYS A 271 -2.26 20.33 6.19
CA LYS A 271 -1.18 19.35 6.04
C LYS A 271 -1.46 18.58 4.77
N LEU A 272 -0.43 18.32 3.98
CA LEU A 272 -0.55 17.60 2.71
C LEU A 272 -0.79 16.09 2.95
N PRO A 273 -2.00 15.57 2.69
CA PRO A 273 -2.28 14.14 2.82
C PRO A 273 -1.70 13.35 1.65
N ALA A 274 -1.38 12.07 1.86
CA ALA A 274 -0.82 11.22 0.81
C ALA A 274 -1.82 10.94 -0.33
N TYR A 275 -3.13 10.93 -0.03
CA TYR A 275 -4.16 10.73 -1.05
C TYR A 275 -4.21 11.84 -2.10
N VAL A 276 -3.81 13.07 -1.76
CA VAL A 276 -3.71 14.18 -2.73
C VAL A 276 -2.66 13.86 -3.80
N ILE A 277 -1.51 13.30 -3.39
CA ILE A 277 -0.48 12.84 -4.32
C ILE A 277 -0.98 11.67 -5.15
N SER A 278 -1.73 10.75 -4.54
CA SER A 278 -2.27 9.58 -5.25
C SER A 278 -3.32 9.98 -6.29
N ALA A 279 -4.14 10.99 -6.01
CA ALA A 279 -5.08 11.59 -6.97
C ALA A 279 -4.33 12.25 -8.14
N LEU A 280 -3.26 13.01 -7.88
CA LEU A 280 -2.43 13.60 -8.94
C LEU A 280 -1.74 12.52 -9.80
N GLU A 281 -1.20 11.48 -9.18
CA GLU A 281 -0.59 10.37 -9.91
C GLU A 281 -1.62 9.59 -10.75
N MET A 282 -2.85 9.43 -10.25
CA MET A 282 -3.95 8.85 -11.02
C MET A 282 -4.26 9.70 -12.26
N ILE A 283 -4.35 11.03 -12.12
CA ILE A 283 -4.55 11.94 -13.26
C ILE A 283 -3.40 11.83 -14.26
N ASN A 284 -2.15 11.78 -13.79
CA ASN A 284 -0.96 11.60 -14.63
C ASN A 284 -1.07 10.32 -15.47
N GLN A 285 -1.42 9.20 -14.83
CA GLN A 285 -1.60 7.92 -15.51
C GLN A 285 -2.75 7.97 -16.52
N MET A 286 -3.90 8.53 -16.13
CA MET A 286 -5.06 8.65 -17.01
C MET A 286 -4.78 9.51 -18.25
N CYS A 287 -4.05 10.61 -18.11
CA CYS A 287 -3.63 11.44 -19.25
C CYS A 287 -2.70 10.70 -20.23
N VAL A 288 -1.91 9.73 -19.74
CA VAL A 288 -1.11 8.86 -20.60
C VAL A 288 -1.96 7.79 -21.28
N PHE A 289 -2.97 7.24 -20.60
CA PHE A 289 -3.75 6.12 -21.11
C PHE A 289 -4.91 6.52 -22.02
N THR A 290 -5.52 7.69 -21.80
CA THR A 290 -6.69 8.14 -22.58
C THR A 290 -6.67 9.64 -22.84
N PRO A 291 -6.85 10.09 -24.09
CA PRO A 291 -6.95 11.51 -24.43
C PRO A 291 -8.09 12.22 -23.70
N VAL A 292 -9.19 11.52 -23.41
CA VAL A 292 -10.37 12.08 -22.72
C VAL A 292 -10.00 12.65 -21.33
N ALA A 293 -8.96 12.12 -20.68
CA ALA A 293 -8.50 12.66 -19.41
C ALA A 293 -8.00 14.11 -19.53
N PHE A 294 -7.41 14.48 -20.68
CA PHE A 294 -7.01 15.86 -20.93
C PHE A 294 -8.21 16.79 -21.04
N ASP A 295 -9.35 16.34 -21.56
CA ASP A 295 -10.56 17.17 -21.63
C ASP A 295 -10.99 17.61 -20.23
N PHE A 296 -10.99 16.70 -19.25
CA PHE A 296 -11.29 17.05 -17.86
C PHE A 296 -10.28 18.04 -17.27
N VAL A 297 -8.98 17.84 -17.54
CA VAL A 297 -7.92 18.72 -17.04
C VAL A 297 -8.00 20.11 -17.67
N ILE A 298 -8.20 20.21 -18.99
CA ILE A 298 -8.30 21.46 -19.75
C ILE A 298 -9.52 22.28 -19.31
N HIS A 299 -10.67 21.63 -19.14
CA HIS A 299 -11.92 22.32 -18.79
C HIS A 299 -12.07 22.57 -17.28
N SER A 300 -11.05 22.28 -16.48
CA SER A 300 -11.04 22.53 -15.04
C SER A 300 -9.92 23.50 -14.65
N CYS A 301 -9.92 23.92 -13.37
CA CYS A 301 -8.84 24.74 -12.80
C CYS A 301 -7.67 23.90 -12.27
N THR A 302 -7.45 22.69 -12.83
CA THR A 302 -6.47 21.73 -12.29
C THR A 302 -5.07 22.32 -12.20
N LEU A 303 -4.63 23.06 -13.22
CA LEU A 303 -3.29 23.64 -13.24
C LEU A 303 -3.11 24.73 -12.17
N GLN A 304 -4.11 25.60 -11.98
CA GLN A 304 -4.12 26.61 -10.92
C GLN A 304 -4.14 25.96 -9.53
N ASN A 305 -4.95 24.91 -9.35
CA ASN A 305 -5.02 24.16 -8.09
C ASN A 305 -3.65 23.53 -7.75
N LEU A 306 -2.95 22.97 -8.74
CA LEU A 306 -1.62 22.42 -8.56
C LEU A 306 -0.57 23.49 -8.21
N LEU A 307 -0.62 24.66 -8.84
CA LEU A 307 0.23 25.80 -8.45
C LEU A 307 -0.01 26.22 -7.00
N ASN A 308 -1.28 26.30 -6.58
CA ASN A 308 -1.63 26.62 -5.20
C ASN A 308 -1.09 25.57 -4.23
N LEU A 309 -1.21 24.28 -4.55
CA LEU A 309 -0.67 23.19 -3.74
C LEU A 309 0.85 23.26 -3.62
N VAL A 310 1.57 23.48 -4.72
CA VAL A 310 3.03 23.59 -4.73
C VAL A 310 3.52 24.81 -3.96
N SER A 311 2.81 25.94 -4.09
CA SER A 311 3.09 27.16 -3.34
C SER A 311 2.83 27.00 -1.84
N THR A 312 1.80 26.23 -1.48
CA THR A 312 1.47 25.93 -0.07
C THR A 312 2.43 24.92 0.54
N PHE A 313 2.91 23.94 -0.23
CA PHE A 313 3.78 22.86 0.24
C PHE A 313 5.11 22.78 -0.54
N PRO A 314 5.92 23.87 -0.57
CA PRO A 314 7.08 23.98 -1.46
C PRO A 314 8.25 23.07 -1.07
N ASN A 315 8.21 22.47 0.12
CA ASN A 315 9.22 21.54 0.62
C ASN A 315 8.84 20.06 0.44
N SER A 316 7.66 19.76 -0.12
CA SER A 316 7.22 18.38 -0.32
C SER A 316 7.80 17.81 -1.62
N THR A 317 8.95 17.13 -1.52
CA THR A 317 9.61 16.52 -2.68
C THR A 317 8.71 15.52 -3.41
N ILE A 318 7.83 14.81 -2.69
CA ILE A 318 6.87 13.86 -3.27
C ILE A 318 5.84 14.61 -4.13
N LEU A 319 5.29 15.73 -3.64
CA LEU A 319 4.38 16.57 -4.42
C LEU A 319 5.07 17.14 -5.66
N LEU A 320 6.25 17.73 -5.47
CA LEU A 320 7.02 18.34 -6.55
C LEU A 320 7.33 17.31 -7.64
N ASN A 321 7.75 16.09 -7.27
CA ASN A 321 7.99 15.03 -8.25
C ASN A 321 6.72 14.61 -9.01
N SER A 322 5.59 14.51 -8.32
CA SER A 322 4.31 14.18 -8.94
C SER A 322 3.83 15.29 -9.88
N PHE A 323 4.02 16.55 -9.49
CA PHE A 323 3.71 17.71 -10.32
C PHE A 323 4.65 17.82 -11.53
N ARG A 324 5.94 17.50 -11.38
CA ARG A 324 6.87 17.40 -12.52
C ARG A 324 6.40 16.38 -13.54
N ARG A 325 5.92 15.21 -13.09
CA ARG A 325 5.34 14.19 -13.98
C ARG A 325 4.09 14.72 -14.68
N PHE A 326 3.23 15.44 -13.97
CA PHE A 326 2.08 16.10 -14.57
C PHE A 326 2.49 17.06 -15.69
N VAL A 327 3.51 17.89 -15.46
CA VAL A 327 4.04 18.79 -16.50
C VAL A 327 4.60 18.00 -17.68
N ALA A 328 5.41 16.97 -17.44
CA ALA A 328 5.97 16.15 -18.51
C ALA A 328 4.88 15.47 -19.37
N VAL A 329 3.85 14.93 -18.73
CA VAL A 329 2.68 14.34 -19.41
C VAL A 329 1.90 15.43 -20.15
N GLY A 330 1.69 16.59 -19.54
CA GLY A 330 0.97 17.71 -20.16
C GLY A 330 1.66 18.26 -21.41
N LEU A 331 2.99 18.29 -21.44
CA LEU A 331 3.77 18.74 -22.59
C LEU A 331 3.65 17.79 -23.79
N SER A 332 3.27 16.53 -23.56
CA SER A 332 3.00 15.57 -24.63
C SER A 332 1.69 15.84 -25.38
N ASN A 333 0.78 16.63 -24.81
CA ASN A 333 -0.49 17.01 -25.43
C ASN A 333 -0.40 18.39 -26.10
N PRO A 334 -0.54 18.49 -27.44
CA PRO A 334 -0.38 19.76 -28.15
C PRO A 334 -1.40 20.85 -27.78
N GLU A 335 -2.61 20.48 -27.39
CA GLU A 335 -3.69 21.42 -27.07
C GLU A 335 -3.52 22.00 -25.66
N PHE A 336 -3.06 21.17 -24.72
CA PHE A 336 -2.85 21.57 -23.33
C PHE A 336 -1.50 22.26 -23.09
N SER A 337 -0.45 21.80 -23.79
CA SER A 337 0.95 22.20 -23.53
C SER A 337 1.19 23.71 -23.59
N ILE A 338 0.60 24.41 -24.57
CA ILE A 338 0.80 25.86 -24.73
C ILE A 338 0.21 26.62 -23.54
N GLY A 339 -1.06 26.38 -23.22
CA GLY A 339 -1.71 27.03 -22.07
C GLY A 339 -1.01 26.71 -20.75
N MET A 340 -0.50 25.48 -20.60
CA MET A 340 0.28 25.09 -19.44
C MET A 340 1.60 25.87 -19.33
N VAL A 341 2.39 25.96 -20.40
CA VAL A 341 3.65 26.72 -20.39
C VAL A 341 3.37 28.19 -20.09
N THR A 342 2.39 28.81 -20.76
CA THR A 342 2.04 30.21 -20.52
C THR A 342 1.67 30.49 -19.06
N LEU A 343 0.96 29.58 -18.38
CA LEU A 343 0.60 29.78 -16.98
C LEU A 343 1.76 29.50 -16.01
N LEU A 344 2.53 28.44 -16.26
CA LEU A 344 3.57 28.00 -15.33
C LEU A 344 4.88 28.78 -15.45
N LEU A 345 5.19 29.31 -16.63
CA LEU A 345 6.49 29.91 -16.92
C LEU A 345 6.84 31.11 -16.02
N PRO A 346 5.94 32.07 -15.75
CA PRO A 346 6.22 33.15 -14.81
C PRO A 346 6.60 32.64 -13.41
N PHE A 347 5.82 31.70 -12.88
CA PHE A 347 6.06 31.05 -11.59
C PHE A 347 7.43 30.35 -11.57
N VAL A 348 7.74 29.59 -12.63
CA VAL A 348 9.01 28.86 -12.75
C VAL A 348 10.21 29.82 -12.77
N ILE A 349 10.14 30.90 -13.57
CA ILE A 349 11.21 31.89 -13.65
C ILE A 349 11.40 32.60 -12.31
N GLU A 350 10.31 33.04 -11.68
CA GLU A 350 10.34 33.76 -10.40
C GLU A 350 11.03 32.92 -9.31
N PHE A 351 10.53 31.72 -9.03
CA PHE A 351 11.04 30.90 -7.93
C PHE A 351 12.43 30.29 -8.22
N ALA A 352 12.76 30.02 -9.47
CA ALA A 352 14.12 29.62 -9.84
C ALA A 352 15.13 30.78 -9.69
N SER A 353 14.67 32.02 -9.92
CA SER A 353 15.51 33.23 -9.84
C SER A 353 15.77 33.69 -8.41
N THR A 354 14.72 33.77 -7.59
CA THR A 354 14.83 34.27 -6.22
C THR A 354 15.63 33.31 -5.34
N ARG A 355 15.50 32.00 -5.60
CA ARG A 355 16.15 30.92 -4.82
C ARG A 355 15.88 30.99 -3.32
N GLU A 356 14.80 31.63 -2.91
CA GLU A 356 14.40 31.77 -1.50
C GLU A 356 14.12 30.40 -0.88
N ASN A 357 13.47 29.51 -1.64
CA ASN A 357 13.25 28.14 -1.24
C ASN A 357 14.25 27.19 -1.94
N ARG A 358 15.12 26.56 -1.14
CA ARG A 358 16.19 25.66 -1.60
C ARG A 358 15.70 24.35 -2.21
N VAL A 359 14.44 23.97 -1.98
CA VAL A 359 13.82 22.77 -2.55
C VAL A 359 13.06 23.12 -3.83
N LEU A 360 12.28 24.20 -3.79
CA LEU A 360 11.46 24.63 -4.92
C LEU A 360 12.29 25.18 -6.08
N ALA A 361 13.38 25.91 -5.82
CA ALA A 361 14.18 26.51 -6.88
C ALA A 361 14.84 25.47 -7.83
N PRO A 362 15.54 24.42 -7.34
CA PRO A 362 16.02 23.34 -8.20
C PRO A 362 14.88 22.61 -8.94
N PHE A 363 13.73 22.45 -8.28
CA PHE A 363 12.54 21.91 -8.92
C PHE A 363 12.07 22.79 -10.10
N CYS A 364 11.98 24.10 -9.93
CA CYS A 364 11.61 25.03 -11.00
C CYS A 364 12.60 24.97 -12.17
N PHE A 365 13.90 24.88 -11.93
CA PHE A 365 14.87 24.62 -13.00
C PHE A 365 14.55 23.32 -13.75
N SER A 366 14.23 22.24 -13.03
CA SER A 366 13.88 20.96 -13.67
C SER A 366 12.57 21.01 -14.48
N ILE A 367 11.63 21.88 -14.14
CA ILE A 367 10.43 22.15 -14.94
C ILE A 367 10.79 22.96 -16.19
N PHE A 368 11.65 23.96 -16.03
CA PHE A 368 12.13 24.76 -17.14
C PHE A 368 12.88 23.91 -18.18
N ASP A 369 13.68 22.94 -17.74
CA ASP A 369 14.34 21.97 -18.63
C ASP A 369 13.31 21.22 -19.49
N LEU A 370 12.20 20.76 -18.90
CA LEU A 370 11.11 20.11 -19.65
C LEU A 370 10.51 21.04 -20.70
N PHE A 371 10.35 22.34 -20.39
CA PHE A 371 9.86 23.32 -21.35
C PHE A 371 10.82 23.51 -22.53
N VAL A 372 12.12 23.61 -22.26
CA VAL A 372 13.14 23.76 -23.30
C VAL A 372 13.22 22.51 -24.19
N GLU A 373 13.17 21.31 -23.60
CA GLU A 373 13.14 20.04 -24.32
C GLU A 373 11.92 19.94 -25.23
N ALA A 374 10.72 20.25 -24.73
CA ALA A 374 9.49 20.24 -25.52
C ALA A 374 9.49 21.32 -26.63
N ALA A 375 10.05 22.50 -26.35
CA ALA A 375 10.16 23.58 -27.33
C ALA A 375 11.15 23.29 -28.47
N ALA A 376 12.10 22.36 -28.27
CA ALA A 376 13.01 21.92 -29.32
C ALA A 376 12.27 21.23 -30.48
N THR A 377 11.16 20.54 -30.17
CA THR A 377 10.34 19.80 -31.16
C THR A 377 9.02 20.51 -31.50
N ASN A 378 8.58 21.49 -30.70
CA ASN A 378 7.34 22.22 -30.90
C ASN A 378 7.58 23.75 -31.05
N PRO A 379 7.53 24.30 -32.29
CA PRO A 379 7.74 25.72 -32.54
C PRO A 379 6.78 26.64 -31.78
N LYS A 380 5.52 26.23 -31.58
CA LYS A 380 4.53 27.06 -30.85
C LYS A 380 4.90 27.22 -29.38
N LEU A 381 5.42 26.17 -28.74
CA LEU A 381 5.93 26.27 -27.37
C LEU A 381 7.16 27.16 -27.29
N ARG A 382 8.05 27.06 -28.27
CA ARG A 382 9.23 27.94 -28.35
C ARG A 382 8.83 29.41 -28.47
N ASP A 383 7.79 29.71 -29.25
CA ASP A 383 7.29 31.08 -29.40
C ASP A 383 6.62 31.54 -28.09
N ALA A 384 5.79 30.70 -27.45
CA ALA A 384 5.21 31.00 -26.13
C ALA A 384 6.26 31.30 -25.05
N ILE A 385 7.38 30.56 -25.02
CA ILE A 385 8.49 30.83 -24.08
C ILE A 385 9.17 32.17 -24.39
N ARG A 386 9.27 32.57 -25.66
CA ARG A 386 9.92 33.82 -26.09
C ARG A 386 9.06 35.05 -25.82
N GLU A 387 7.75 34.89 -25.83
CA GLU A 387 6.78 35.95 -25.53
C GLU A 387 6.77 36.33 -24.05
N GLU A 388 7.17 35.41 -23.17
CA GLU A 388 7.21 35.67 -21.73
C GLU A 388 8.33 36.65 -21.34
N ASN A 389 7.98 37.61 -20.49
CA ASN A 389 8.91 38.61 -20.02
C ASN A 389 10.01 37.94 -19.18
N ASN A 390 11.25 38.40 -19.34
CA ASN A 390 12.43 37.88 -18.63
C ASN A 390 12.86 36.44 -19.03
N ALA A 391 12.09 35.69 -19.83
CA ALA A 391 12.47 34.33 -20.23
C ALA A 391 13.81 34.29 -20.98
N LYS A 392 14.05 35.25 -21.90
CA LYS A 392 15.31 35.37 -22.63
C LYS A 392 16.50 35.62 -21.69
N GLU A 393 16.33 36.52 -20.73
CA GLU A 393 17.38 36.84 -19.75
C GLU A 393 17.66 35.65 -18.83
N PHE A 394 16.59 35.00 -18.35
CA PHE A 394 16.67 33.80 -17.52
C PHE A 394 17.45 32.67 -18.22
N ILE A 395 17.14 32.40 -19.48
CA ILE A 395 17.85 31.39 -20.31
C ILE A 395 19.35 31.73 -20.42
N MET A 396 19.67 32.96 -20.82
CA MET A 396 21.04 33.36 -21.12
C MET A 396 21.94 33.43 -19.88
N ASN A 397 21.36 33.80 -18.73
CA ASN A 397 22.10 34.05 -17.51
C ASN A 397 21.93 32.91 -16.51
N GLN A 398 20.75 32.76 -15.95
CA GLN A 398 20.55 31.95 -14.75
C GLN A 398 20.48 30.45 -15.04
N HIS A 399 19.73 30.07 -16.07
CA HIS A 399 19.58 28.67 -16.49
C HIS A 399 20.91 28.10 -16.99
N LYS A 400 21.61 28.83 -17.87
CA LYS A 400 22.94 28.44 -18.35
C LYS A 400 23.95 28.25 -17.21
N ASN A 401 23.93 29.13 -16.21
CA ASN A 401 24.79 29.00 -15.02
C ASN A 401 24.42 27.79 -14.18
N TYR A 402 23.13 27.48 -14.05
CA TYR A 402 22.65 26.30 -13.32
C TYR A 402 23.09 24.99 -13.98
N ILE A 403 22.91 24.85 -15.30
CA ILE A 403 23.37 23.67 -16.06
C ILE A 403 24.88 23.47 -15.89
N LYS A 404 25.67 24.55 -15.98
CA LYS A 404 27.12 24.50 -15.75
C LYS A 404 27.49 23.97 -14.36
N ILE A 405 26.69 24.26 -13.33
CA ILE A 405 26.91 23.76 -11.97
C ILE A 405 26.58 22.27 -11.89
N ILE A 406 25.47 21.82 -12.48
CA ILE A 406 25.09 20.40 -12.49
C ILE A 406 26.12 19.55 -13.24
N GLU A 407 26.60 20.05 -14.38
CA GLU A 407 27.58 19.36 -15.22
C GLU A 407 29.00 19.40 -14.64
N SER A 408 29.26 20.27 -13.65
CA SER A 408 30.57 20.32 -13.01
C SER A 408 30.77 19.13 -12.08
N GLU A 409 31.95 18.50 -12.16
CA GLU A 409 32.30 17.37 -11.29
C GLU A 409 32.20 17.76 -9.81
N TYR A 410 31.32 17.08 -9.08
CA TYR A 410 31.14 17.28 -7.65
C TYR A 410 32.44 16.98 -6.90
N GLY A 411 33.00 17.97 -6.21
CA GLY A 411 34.23 17.81 -5.43
C GLY A 411 35.53 18.07 -6.19
N ASN A 412 35.50 18.52 -7.45
CA ASN A 412 36.72 19.01 -8.09
C ASN A 412 37.12 20.37 -7.51
N GLU A 413 38.13 20.35 -6.64
CA GLU A 413 38.80 21.51 -6.04
C GLU A 413 39.45 22.40 -7.12
N LYS A 414 38.64 23.24 -7.76
CA LYS A 414 39.07 24.52 -8.33
C LYS A 414 38.19 25.68 -7.85
N SER A 415 37.31 25.44 -6.87
CA SER A 415 36.57 26.47 -6.14
C SER A 415 37.32 26.81 -4.86
N SER A 416 37.50 28.12 -4.63
CA SER A 416 38.31 28.77 -3.61
C SER A 416 37.96 28.49 -2.13
N VAL A 417 37.16 27.46 -1.84
CA VAL A 417 36.76 27.10 -0.46
C VAL A 417 37.92 26.50 0.33
N VAL A 418 38.81 25.75 -0.31
CA VAL A 418 40.07 25.28 0.30
C VAL A 418 41.02 26.45 0.62
N GLY A 419 40.93 27.55 -0.15
CA GLY A 419 41.64 28.80 0.14
C GLY A 419 41.07 29.54 1.36
N LEU A 420 39.74 29.54 1.52
CA LEU A 420 39.05 30.12 2.67
C LEU A 420 39.39 29.41 3.98
N PHE A 421 39.47 28.07 3.99
CA PHE A 421 39.85 27.33 5.20
C PHE A 421 41.36 27.41 5.53
N ARG A 422 42.24 27.60 4.54
CA ARG A 422 43.67 27.86 4.81
C ARG A 422 43.91 29.22 5.47
N SER A 423 43.11 30.24 5.16
CA SER A 423 43.21 31.56 5.79
C SER A 423 42.70 31.62 7.25
N PHE A 424 42.04 30.57 7.72
CA PHE A 424 41.56 30.46 9.11
C PHE A 424 42.54 29.71 10.02
N LEU A 425 43.56 29.06 9.46
CA LEU A 425 44.54 28.24 10.19
C LEU A 425 45.99 28.74 10.02
N SER A 426 46.16 29.93 9.45
CA SER A 426 47.40 30.73 9.46
C SER A 426 47.07 32.10 10.02
#